data_AF-A0A699TJC4-F1
#
_entry.id   AF-A0A699TJC4-F1
#
_cell.length_a   1.000
_cell.length_b   1.000
_cell.length_c   1.000
_cell.angle_alpha   90.00
_cell.angle_beta   90.00
_cell.angle_gamma   90.00
#
_symmetry.space_group_name_H-M   'P 1'
#
loop_
_entity.id
_entity.type
_entity.pdbx_description
1 polymer ?
#
loop_
_entity_poly.entity_id
_entity_poly.type
_entity_poly.pdbx_seq_one_letter_code
_entity_poly.pdbx_strand_id
1 'polypeptide(L)'
;ESIESYYHCFLKLMNDLKRNKHFPEKIANNLKFLNNLQPEWSRHVTIVHQTKDLHTDDYTQLYDFLKYNQKEVDELKAERLAKIQDPLALMANSNSPYAFSGTHQDQ
;
A
#
# COMPACT_ATOMS: atom_id res chain seq x y z
N GLU A 1 7.21 -4.65 -7.95
CA GLU A 1 6.06 -5.23 -8.66
C GLU A 1 5.12 -4.10 -9.09
N SER A 2 4.53 -4.15 -10.28
CA SER A 2 3.49 -3.20 -10.70
C SER A 2 2.10 -3.72 -10.31
N ILE A 3 1.10 -2.84 -10.24
CA ILE A 3 -0.28 -3.24 -9.95
C ILE A 3 -0.84 -4.23 -11.00
N GLU A 4 -0.42 -4.10 -12.26
CA GLU A 4 -0.80 -5.02 -13.34
C GLU A 4 -0.26 -6.43 -13.12
N SER A 5 1.04 -6.54 -12.81
CA SER A 5 1.68 -7.83 -12.53
C SER A 5 1.04 -8.50 -11.33
N TYR A 6 0.81 -7.74 -10.26
CA TYR A 6 0.14 -8.22 -9.06
C TYR A 6 -1.28 -8.72 -9.36
N TYR A 7 -2.06 -7.95 -10.11
CA TYR A 7 -3.41 -8.32 -10.52
C TYR A 7 -3.42 -9.61 -11.35
N HIS A 8 -2.49 -9.78 -12.29
CA HIS A 8 -2.37 -10.99 -13.08
C HIS A 8 -2.07 -12.23 -12.21
N CYS A 9 -1.14 -12.10 -11.25
CA CYS A 9 -0.85 -13.15 -10.27
C CYS A 9 -2.08 -13.49 -9.42
N PHE A 10 -2.82 -12.47 -8.96
CA PHE A 10 -4.03 -12.64 -8.18
C PHE A 10 -5.14 -13.34 -8.98
N LEU A 11 -5.35 -12.97 -10.25
CA LEU A 11 -6.29 -13.64 -11.14
C LEU A 11 -5.97 -15.13 -11.32
N LYS A 12 -4.69 -15.46 -11.49
CA LYS A 12 -4.25 -16.86 -11.60
C LYS A 12 -4.61 -17.64 -10.34
N LEU A 13 -4.32 -17.09 -9.16
CA LEU A 13 -4.69 -17.68 -7.87
C LEU A 13 -6.21 -17.89 -7.77
N MET A 14 -7.01 -16.88 -8.12
CA MET A 14 -8.47 -16.97 -8.08
C MET A 14 -9.01 -18.05 -9.02
N ASN A 15 -8.43 -18.19 -10.22
CA ASN A 15 -8.81 -19.23 -11.17
C ASN A 15 -8.44 -20.64 -10.67
N ASP A 16 -7.28 -20.78 -10.03
CA ASP A 16 -6.87 -22.06 -9.41
C ASP A 16 -7.80 -22.46 -8.25
N LEU A 17 -8.21 -21.50 -7.40
CA LEU A 17 -9.18 -21.74 -6.32
C LEU A 17 -10.54 -22.19 -6.87
N LYS A 18 -11.04 -21.50 -7.91
CA LYS A 18 -12.28 -21.87 -8.61
C LYS A 18 -12.22 -23.29 -9.19
N ARG A 19 -11.11 -23.66 -9.85
CA ARG A 19 -10.91 -25.00 -10.39
C ARG A 19 -10.92 -26.08 -9.30
N ASN A 20 -10.43 -25.75 -8.12
CA ASN A 20 -10.39 -26.64 -6.96
C ASN A 20 -11.69 -26.64 -6.14
N LYS A 21 -12.81 -26.11 -6.67
CA LYS A 21 -14.11 -25.99 -6.01
C LYS A 21 -14.07 -25.23 -4.68
N HIS A 22 -13.05 -24.40 -4.46
CA HIS A 22 -12.95 -23.54 -3.30
C HIS A 22 -13.41 -22.14 -3.69
N PHE A 23 -14.57 -21.74 -3.19
CA PHE A 23 -15.19 -20.46 -3.48
C PHE A 23 -15.12 -19.56 -2.24
N PRO A 24 -14.03 -18.79 -2.07
CA PRO A 24 -14.00 -17.76 -1.05
C PRO A 24 -15.09 -16.72 -1.33
N GLU A 25 -15.72 -16.22 -0.28
CA GLU A 25 -16.69 -15.13 -0.39
C GLU A 25 -16.10 -13.92 -1.13
N LYS A 26 -16.94 -13.18 -1.85
CA LYS A 26 -16.50 -12.02 -2.63
C LYS A 26 -15.73 -11.02 -1.78
N ILE A 27 -16.27 -10.69 -0.60
CA ILE A 27 -15.61 -9.78 0.35
C ILE A 27 -14.24 -10.30 0.79
N ALA A 28 -14.09 -11.62 1.01
CA ALA A 28 -12.81 -12.21 1.40
C ALA A 28 -11.76 -12.04 0.28
N ASN A 29 -12.15 -12.18 -0.99
CA ASN A 29 -11.25 -11.95 -2.11
C ASN A 29 -10.84 -10.49 -2.23
N ASN A 30 -11.80 -9.57 -2.08
CA ASN A 30 -11.55 -8.14 -2.13
C ASN A 30 -10.59 -7.69 -1.03
N LEU A 31 -10.84 -8.12 0.21
CA LEU A 31 -9.94 -7.85 1.33
C LEU A 31 -8.55 -8.45 1.10
N LYS A 32 -8.48 -9.68 0.58
CA LYS A 32 -7.19 -10.32 0.28
C LYS A 32 -6.43 -9.59 -0.83
N PHE A 33 -7.13 -9.10 -1.84
CA PHE A 33 -6.54 -8.28 -2.91
C PHE A 33 -5.97 -6.98 -2.35
N LEU A 34 -6.73 -6.25 -1.53
CA LEU A 34 -6.32 -4.95 -0.97
C LEU A 34 -5.17 -5.08 0.06
N ASN A 35 -5.24 -6.07 0.95
CA ASN A 35 -4.28 -6.24 2.06
C ASN A 35 -2.86 -6.62 1.60
N ASN A 36 -2.71 -7.13 0.38
CA ASN A 36 -1.41 -7.55 -0.16
C ASN A 36 -0.80 -6.50 -1.09
N LEU A 37 -1.39 -5.31 -1.21
CA LEU A 37 -0.82 -4.21 -1.98
C LEU A 37 0.40 -3.61 -1.27
N GLN A 38 1.30 -3.02 -2.06
CA GLN A 38 2.47 -2.32 -1.52
C GLN A 38 2.03 -1.10 -0.66
N PRO A 39 2.81 -0.68 0.36
CA PRO A 39 2.44 0.43 1.24
C PRO A 39 2.12 1.76 0.52
N GLU A 40 2.70 1.99 -0.66
CA GLU A 40 2.41 3.14 -1.51
C GLU A 40 0.93 3.22 -1.94
N TRP A 41 0.20 2.10 -1.89
CA TRP A 41 -1.25 2.04 -2.16
C TRP A 41 -2.13 2.33 -0.95
N SER A 42 -1.57 2.47 0.26
CA SER A 42 -2.34 2.56 1.53
C SER A 42 -3.42 3.65 1.53
N ARG A 43 -3.12 4.82 0.95
CA ARG A 43 -4.10 5.90 0.79
C ARG A 43 -5.27 5.49 -0.09
N HIS A 44 -4.99 4.85 -1.23
CA HIS A 44 -6.03 4.38 -2.15
C HIS A 44 -6.84 3.22 -1.55
N VAL A 45 -6.22 2.34 -0.77
CA VAL A 45 -6.92 1.29 0.00
C VAL A 45 -7.91 1.91 0.97
N THR A 46 -7.52 2.97 1.68
CA THR A 46 -8.41 3.71 2.59
C THR A 46 -9.61 4.31 1.84
N ILE A 47 -9.37 4.92 0.68
CA ILE A 47 -10.44 5.49 -0.17
C ILE A 47 -11.40 4.38 -0.64
N VAL A 48 -10.88 3.22 -1.05
CA VAL A 48 -11.69 2.07 -1.45
C VAL A 48 -12.59 1.64 -0.29
N HIS A 49 -12.05 1.49 0.93
CA HIS A 49 -12.84 1.14 2.11
C HIS A 49 -13.95 2.13 2.44
N GLN A 50 -13.75 3.41 2.14
CA GLN A 50 -14.73 4.47 2.44
C GLN A 50 -15.79 4.64 1.36
N THR A 51 -15.47 4.36 0.10
CA THR A 51 -16.29 4.76 -1.06
C THR A 51 -16.86 3.61 -1.85
N LYS A 52 -16.36 2.38 -1.64
CA LYS A 52 -16.79 1.17 -2.36
C LYS A 52 -17.49 0.21 -1.43
N ASP A 53 -18.47 -0.51 -1.97
CA ASP A 53 -19.13 -1.58 -1.24
C ASP A 53 -18.41 -2.89 -1.55
N LEU A 54 -17.57 -3.33 -0.61
CA LEU A 54 -16.76 -4.55 -0.76
C LEU A 54 -17.59 -5.84 -0.78
N HIS A 55 -18.87 -5.80 -0.42
CA HIS A 55 -19.77 -6.94 -0.53
C HIS A 55 -20.33 -7.10 -1.94
N THR A 56 -20.54 -5.99 -2.66
CA THR A 56 -21.13 -6.00 -4.01
C THR A 56 -20.09 -5.91 -5.10
N ASP A 57 -19.15 -4.98 -4.96
CA ASP A 57 -18.09 -4.73 -5.92
C ASP A 57 -17.15 -5.93 -5.97
N ASP A 58 -16.67 -6.31 -7.14
CA ASP A 58 -15.63 -7.34 -7.26
C ASP A 58 -14.24 -6.72 -7.41
N TYR A 59 -13.20 -7.52 -7.13
CA TYR A 59 -11.81 -7.08 -7.15
C TYR A 59 -11.34 -6.57 -8.52
N THR A 60 -12.05 -6.84 -9.61
CA THR A 60 -11.78 -6.26 -10.95
C THR A 60 -12.11 -4.77 -10.94
N GLN A 61 -13.27 -4.39 -10.38
CA GLN A 61 -13.67 -2.99 -10.26
C GLN A 61 -12.72 -2.22 -9.31
N LEU A 62 -12.26 -2.89 -8.25
CA LEU A 62 -11.25 -2.34 -7.36
C LEU A 62 -9.92 -2.14 -8.09
N TYR A 63 -9.52 -3.12 -8.91
CA TYR A 63 -8.33 -3.01 -9.74
C TYR A 63 -8.42 -1.84 -10.73
N ASP A 64 -9.54 -1.65 -11.42
CA ASP A 64 -9.72 -0.54 -12.36
C ASP A 64 -9.54 0.82 -11.68
N PHE A 65 -10.09 0.98 -10.46
CA PHE A 65 -9.87 2.16 -9.64
C PHE A 65 -8.39 2.36 -9.30
N LEU A 66 -7.69 1.32 -8.84
CA LEU A 66 -6.28 1.41 -8.51
C LEU A 66 -5.43 1.73 -9.75
N LYS A 67 -5.72 1.07 -10.87
CA LYS A 67 -5.03 1.25 -12.14
C LYS A 67 -5.14 2.69 -12.65
N TYR A 68 -6.32 3.29 -12.54
CA TYR A 68 -6.52 4.70 -12.89
C TYR A 68 -5.60 5.64 -12.10
N ASN A 69 -5.34 5.34 -10.83
CA ASN A 69 -4.52 6.16 -9.93
C ASN A 69 -3.02 5.80 -9.95
N GLN A 70 -2.57 4.93 -10.86
CA GLN A 70 -1.20 4.42 -10.85
C GLN A 70 -0.14 5.54 -10.90
N LYS A 71 -0.39 6.60 -11.66
CA LYS A 71 0.57 7.72 -11.80
C LYS A 71 0.93 8.35 -10.44
N GLU A 72 -0.07 8.58 -9.58
CA GLU A 72 0.15 9.14 -8.25
C GLU A 72 1.02 8.22 -7.39
N VAL A 73 0.78 6.91 -7.47
CA VAL A 73 1.58 5.91 -6.76
C VAL A 73 3.01 5.84 -7.27
N ASP A 74 3.21 5.94 -8.59
CA ASP A 74 4.54 5.96 -9.20
C ASP A 74 5.33 7.22 -8.78
N GLU A 75 4.68 8.37 -8.66
CA GLU A 75 5.28 9.61 -8.11
C GLU A 75 5.68 9.45 -6.64
N LEU A 76 4.80 8.90 -5.78
CA LEU A 76 5.10 8.63 -4.37
C LEU A 76 6.27 7.66 -4.21
N LYS A 77 6.35 6.64 -5.06
CA LYS A 77 7.44 5.68 -5.07
C LYS A 77 8.76 6.32 -5.47
N ALA A 78 8.75 7.21 -6.48
CA ALA A 78 9.92 7.97 -6.88
C ALA A 78 10.39 8.91 -5.75
N GLU A 79 9.47 9.62 -5.08
CA GLU A 79 9.78 10.48 -3.94
C GLU A 79 10.41 9.68 -2.78
N ARG A 80 9.85 8.51 -2.45
CA ARG A 80 10.40 7.62 -1.43
C ARG A 80 11.81 7.15 -1.78
N LEU A 81 12.06 6.80 -3.04
CA LEU A 81 13.39 6.42 -3.51
C LEU A 81 14.39 7.60 -3.48
N ALA A 82 13.94 8.81 -3.79
CA ALA A 82 14.77 10.01 -3.67
C ALA A 82 15.14 10.30 -2.21
N LYS A 83 14.20 10.18 -1.27
CA LYS A 83 14.44 10.33 0.18
C LYS A 83 15.42 9.29 0.74
N ILE A 84 15.39 8.06 0.23
CA ILE A 84 16.36 7.01 0.62
C ILE A 84 17.77 7.31 0.05
N GLN A 85 17.84 7.87 -1.17
CA GLN A 85 19.10 8.25 -1.81
C GLN A 85 19.75 9.50 -1.22
N ASP A 86 19.06 10.24 -0.37
CA ASP A 86 19.63 11.31 0.46
C ASP A 86 19.66 10.88 1.95
N PRO A 87 20.56 9.95 2.35
CA PRO A 87 20.71 9.53 3.75
C PRO A 87 21.00 10.70 4.71
N LEU A 88 21.64 11.77 4.21
CA LEU A 88 21.98 12.96 5.00
C LEU A 88 20.72 13.78 5.34
N ALA A 89 19.75 13.91 4.42
CA ALA A 89 18.49 14.60 4.68
C ALA A 89 17.57 13.84 5.65
N LEU A 90 17.62 12.50 5.69
CA LEU A 90 16.84 11.69 6.64
C LEU A 90 17.27 11.92 8.10
N MET A 91 18.57 12.06 8.36
CA MET A 91 19.10 12.34 9.71
C MET A 91 18.84 13.78 10.17
N ALA A 92 18.67 14.74 9.24
CA ALA A 92 18.39 16.14 9.55
C ALA A 92 16.94 16.39 10.02
N ASN A 93 15.98 15.54 9.59
CA ASN A 93 14.57 15.59 10.00
C ASN A 93 14.30 14.88 11.34
N SER A 94 15.18 13.96 11.79
CA SER A 94 14.99 13.24 13.05
C SER A 94 15.35 14.04 14.31
N ASN A 95 15.47 15.37 14.22
CA ASN A 95 15.67 16.24 15.38
C ASN A 95 14.42 16.25 16.27
N SER A 96 14.28 15.19 17.07
CA SER A 96 13.51 15.17 18.30
C SER A 96 13.95 16.37 19.17
N PRO A 97 13.02 17.16 19.75
CA PRO A 97 13.37 18.28 20.64
C PRO A 97 14.06 17.87 21.94
N TYR A 98 14.19 16.57 22.23
CA TYR A 98 14.90 16.10 23.42
C TYR A 98 16.40 16.01 23.18
N ALA A 99 17.04 17.18 23.02
CA ALA A 99 18.39 17.36 23.50
C ALA A 99 18.32 17.33 25.03
N PHE A 100 18.60 16.18 25.62
CA PHE A 100 18.87 16.12 27.06
C PHE A 100 20.19 16.86 27.28
N SER A 101 20.09 18.16 27.56
CA SER A 101 21.19 19.01 28.00
C SER A 101 21.62 18.55 29.39
N GLY A 102 22.36 17.45 29.44
CA GLY A 102 22.95 16.90 30.65
C GLY A 102 24.38 17.39 30.83
N THR A 103 24.58 18.70 30.94
CA THR A 103 25.83 19.26 31.50
C THR A 103 25.50 20.44 32.40
N HIS A 104 25.47 20.19 33.71
CA HIS A 104 25.93 21.15 34.69
C HIS A 104 26.66 20.38 35.81
N GLN A 105 27.99 20.49 35.78
CA GLN A 105 28.82 20.40 36.97
C GLN A 105 28.57 21.62 37.88
N ASP A 106 29.05 21.48 39.11
CA ASP A 106 29.17 22.43 40.23
C ASP A 106 27.95 22.54 41.17
N GLN A 107 28.02 21.81 42.29
CA GLN A 107 28.56 22.37 43.54
C GLN A 107 29.12 21.25 44.46
#